data_AF-A0A2E9JLQ7-F1
#
_entry.id   AF-A0A2E9JLQ7-F1
#
_cell.length_a   1.000
_cell.length_b   1.000
_cell.length_c   1.000
_cell.angle_alpha   90.00
_cell.angle_beta   90.00
_cell.angle_gamma   90.00
#
_symmetry.space_group_name_H-M   'P 1'
#
loop_
_entity.id
_entity.type
_entity.pdbx_description
1 polymer ?
#
loop_
_entity_poly.entity_id
_entity_poly.type
_entity_poly.pdbx_seq_one_letter_code
_entity_poly.pdbx_strand_id
1 'polypeptide(L)' 'MKQKPAERPASSERIIRDIKRKTRKQYSAEEKIRIVLDGLRGEDSIA' A
#
# COMPACT_ATOMS: atom_id res chain seq x y z
N MET A 1 -31.26 27.56 1.91
CA MET A 1 -29.93 26.96 1.68
C MET A 1 -30.11 25.54 1.18
N LYS A 2 -29.62 25.21 -0.03
CA LYS A 2 -29.69 23.83 -0.55
C LYS A 2 -28.65 22.96 0.19
N GLN A 3 -29.11 21.88 0.82
CA GLN A 3 -28.24 20.90 1.45
C GLN A 3 -27.41 20.21 0.36
N LYS A 4 -26.08 20.25 0.47
CA LYS A 4 -25.20 19.47 -0.42
C LYS A 4 -25.47 17.99 -0.15
N PRO A 5 -25.68 17.15 -1.18
CA PRO A 5 -25.80 15.72 -0.98
C PRO A 5 -24.49 15.23 -0.37
N ALA A 6 -24.58 14.51 0.75
CA ALA A 6 -23.42 13.89 1.39
C ALA A 6 -22.71 13.02 0.34
N GLU A 7 -21.42 13.29 0.12
CA GLU A 7 -20.57 12.45 -0.74
C GLU A 7 -20.73 11.00 -0.29
N ARG A 8 -21.24 10.14 -1.17
CA ARG A 8 -21.26 8.71 -0.91
C ARG A 8 -19.82 8.28 -0.61
N PRO A 9 -19.57 7.56 0.50
CA PRO A 9 -18.24 7.08 0.79
C PRO A 9 -17.74 6.30 -0.44
N ALA A 10 -16.52 6.59 -0.88
CA ALA A 10 -15.89 5.90 -1.99
C ALA A 10 -16.02 4.38 -1.77
N SER A 11 -16.28 3.62 -2.84
CA SER A 11 -16.30 2.15 -2.78
C SER A 11 -15.09 1.64 -1.98
N SER A 12 -15.28 0.63 -1.15
CA SER A 12 -14.21 0.05 -0.31
C SER A 12 -12.96 -0.28 -1.13
N GLU A 13 -13.13 -0.69 -2.38
CA GLU A 13 -12.02 -0.96 -3.30
C GLU A 13 -11.20 0.29 -3.64
N ARG A 14 -11.86 1.43 -3.81
CA ARG A 14 -11.20 2.73 -4.03
C ARG A 14 -10.46 3.18 -2.78
N ILE A 15 -11.05 2.98 -1.60
CA ILE A 15 -10.39 3.28 -0.32
C ILE A 15 -9.14 2.42 -0.14
N ILE A 16 -9.23 1.11 -0.37
CA ILE A 16 -8.10 0.18 -0.28
C ILE A 16 -6.99 0.57 -1.28
N ARG A 17 -7.36 0.92 -2.52
CA ARG A 17 -6.41 1.36 -3.55
C ARG A 17 -5.69 2.64 -3.13
N ASP A 18 -6.40 3.60 -2.55
CA ASP A 18 -5.82 4.86 -2.09
C ASP A 18 -4.91 4.65 -0.88
N ILE A 19 -5.27 3.77 0.06
CA ILE A 19 -4.42 3.39 1.18
C ILE A 19 -3.12 2.77 0.65
N LYS A 20 -3.20 1.72 -0.19
CA LYS A 20 -2.02 1.05 -0.78
C LYS A 20 -1.11 2.02 -1.53
N ARG A 21 -1.69 3.01 -2.22
CA ARG A 21 -0.93 4.06 -2.92
C ARG A 21 -0.25 5.01 -1.94
N LYS A 22 -0.95 5.48 -0.92
CA LYS A 22 -0.42 6.42 0.08
C LYS A 22 0.64 5.79 0.96
N THR A 23 0.49 4.52 1.31
CA THR A 23 1.45 3.77 2.14
C THR A 23 2.50 3.03 1.31
N ARG A 24 2.60 3.31 -0.01
CA ARG A 24 3.60 2.69 -0.89
C ARG A 24 4.99 3.10 -0.42
N LYS A 25 5.73 2.16 0.18
CA LYS A 25 7.12 2.39 0.58
C LYS A 25 8.03 2.37 -0.66
N GLN A 26 8.87 3.39 -0.79
CA GLN A 26 9.96 3.37 -1.76
C GLN A 26 11.16 2.71 -1.11
N TYR A 27 11.63 1.64 -1.75
CA TYR A 27 12.84 0.94 -1.33
C TYR A 27 13.99 1.39 -2.20
N SER A 28 15.12 1.71 -1.58
CA SER A 28 16.37 1.94 -2.32
C SER A 28 16.82 0.64 -3.00
N ALA A 29 17.75 0.73 -3.96
CA ALA A 29 18.30 -0.46 -4.60
C ALA A 29 18.94 -1.42 -3.58
N GLU A 30 19.63 -0.87 -2.58
CA GLU A 30 20.25 -1.65 -1.51
C GLU A 30 19.21 -2.32 -0.60
N GLU A 31 18.13 -1.61 -0.23
CA GLU A 31 17.05 -2.17 0.58
C GLU A 31 16.31 -3.28 -0.18
N LYS A 32 16.13 -3.13 -1.50
CA LYS A 32 15.59 -4.20 -2.36
C LYS A 32 16.49 -5.44 -2.40
N ILE A 33 17.80 -5.24 -2.52
CA ILE A 33 18.77 -6.35 -2.53
C ILE A 33 18.72 -7.10 -1.18
N ARG A 34 18.71 -6.38 -0.06
CA ARG A 34 18.60 -6.98 1.29
C ARG A 34 17.32 -7.81 1.43
N ILE A 35 16.17 -7.23 1.08
CA ILE A 35 14.87 -7.92 1.12
C ILE A 35 14.89 -9.22 0.31
N VAL A 36 15.49 -9.21 -0.88
CA VAL A 36 15.60 -10.42 -1.71
C VAL A 36 16.52 -11.47 -1.07
N LEU A 37 17.66 -11.06 -0.52
CA LEU A 37 18.59 -11.98 0.13
C LEU A 37 17.98 -12.60 1.39
N ASP A 38 17.26 -11.81 2.19
CA ASP A 38 16.58 -12.28 3.39
C ASP A 38 15.42 -13.23 3.04
N GLY A 39 14.66 -12.92 1.99
CA GLY A 39 13.61 -13.81 1.48
C GLY A 39 14.14 -15.14 0.93
N LEU A 40 15.33 -15.15 0.31
CA LEU A 40 15.99 -16.38 -0.15
C LEU A 40 16.54 -17.23 1.01
N ARG A 41 16.87 -16.61 2.14
CA ARG A 41 17.31 -17.29 3.37
C ARG A 41 16.14 -17.87 4.17
N GLY A 42 14.91 -17.53 3.82
CA GLY A 42 13.69 -18.06 4.43
C GLY A 42 13.35 -17.45 5.78
N GLU A 43 14.01 -16.37 6.18
CA GLU A 43 13.78 -15.73 7.49
C GLU A 43 12.60 -14.74 7.46
N ASP A 44 12.28 -14.16 6.29
CA ASP A 44 11.10 -13.31 6.09
C ASP A 44 10.38 -13.68 4.78
N SER A 45 9.30 -14.46 4.89
CA SER A 45 8.38 -14.69 3.77
C SER A 45 7.49 -13.46 3.59
N ILE A 46 7.71 -12.73 2.51
CA ILE A 46 7.01 -11.47 2.15
C ILE A 46 5.77 -11.72 1.28
N ALA A 47 5.29 -12.98 1.26
CA ALA A 47 4.10 -13.41 0.52
C ALA A 47 2.81 -13.12 1.29
#